data_AF-A0A6M0F789-F1
#
_entry.id   AF-A0A6M0F789-F1
#
_cell.length_a   1.000
_cell.length_b   1.000
_cell.length_c   1.000
_cell.angle_alpha   90.00
_cell.angle_beta   90.00
_cell.angle_gamma   90.00
#
_symmetry.space_group_name_H-M   'P 1'
#
loop_
_entity.id
_entity.type
_entity.pdbx_description
1 polymer ?
#
loop_
_entity_poly.entity_id
_entity_poly.type
_entity_poly.pdbx_seq_one_letter_code
_entity_poly.pdbx_strand_id
1 'polypeptide(L)'
;MPVFPIAVYPLVYVVRKTKPTATPVKWEKVTRSTVDMRFLDYATYFSHPQRPWAIATSDHHHDLLMHIRNQGVALGEIATVFGAATVAEAYALKPLLCEALFWDKEETEATGTARVEEVLQKPKSKIPNPKLPLKFINSGTIDAYQVLWGQKPTRYLGDRYQAPIIPRILEDQLPPRRQRQARQPKLIIASMTLGLEGIFDATGEFLAGKSTTIIHSTYDLRYLLAILNSSLMSFYYRTEFSGNALSGGYLRVGPPQLKALHLVLGTPQQQQTIINLVDALMREHALVREQPQISSRLSVVPSGTSSSAAHLSATHLSAAYLSAAYLSEASSPLVSPSTAREQPQTPSLIQAKAIGQRRCCAIAHQLDHHVATLYGLSSTDFHENYGPKKIRSLL
;
A
#
# COMPACT_ATOMS: atom_id res chain seq x y z
N MET A 1 -17.00 -10.06 -53.55
CA MET A 1 -16.08 -9.06 -52.97
C MET A 1 -15.13 -9.81 -52.05
N PRO A 2 -13.83 -9.92 -52.36
CA PRO A 2 -12.91 -10.68 -51.52
C PRO A 2 -12.60 -9.89 -50.25
N VAL A 3 -12.77 -10.54 -49.10
CA VAL A 3 -12.50 -9.98 -47.79
C VAL A 3 -11.02 -10.28 -47.50
N PHE A 4 -10.15 -9.31 -47.79
CA PHE A 4 -8.68 -9.26 -47.61
C PHE A 4 -7.77 -9.71 -48.78
N PRO A 5 -6.83 -8.85 -49.26
CA PRO A 5 -5.88 -9.15 -50.33
C PRO A 5 -4.45 -9.48 -49.86
N ILE A 6 -4.26 -10.02 -48.65
CA ILE A 6 -2.94 -10.46 -48.16
C ILE A 6 -3.10 -11.81 -47.46
N ALA A 7 -2.33 -12.81 -47.89
CA ALA A 7 -2.29 -14.13 -47.30
C ALA A 7 -1.69 -14.06 -45.88
N VAL A 8 -2.54 -13.84 -44.87
CA VAL A 8 -2.17 -13.99 -43.46
C VAL A 8 -2.17 -15.48 -43.17
N TYR A 9 -1.03 -16.14 -43.39
CA TYR A 9 -0.82 -17.50 -42.88
C TYR A 9 -0.70 -17.41 -41.35
N PRO A 10 -1.57 -18.06 -40.57
CA PRO A 10 -1.34 -18.15 -39.13
C PRO A 10 -0.06 -18.95 -38.92
N LEU A 11 0.94 -18.33 -38.30
CA LEU A 11 2.08 -19.07 -37.75
C LEU A 11 1.55 -19.92 -36.59
N VAL A 12 1.30 -21.19 -36.86
CA VAL A 12 0.94 -22.17 -35.83
C VAL A 12 2.24 -22.73 -35.25
N TYR A 13 2.64 -22.21 -34.09
CA TYR A 13 3.76 -22.77 -33.33
C TYR A 13 3.31 -24.06 -32.66
N VAL A 14 3.83 -25.20 -33.13
CA VAL A 14 3.67 -26.50 -32.47
C VAL A 14 4.93 -26.78 -31.67
N VAL A 15 4.80 -26.79 -30.34
CA VAL A 15 5.92 -27.07 -29.43
C VAL A 15 5.69 -28.43 -28.79
N ARG A 16 6.64 -29.36 -28.97
CA ARG A 16 6.66 -30.64 -28.27
C ARG A 16 7.59 -30.52 -27.05
N LYS A 17 7.04 -30.66 -25.86
CA LYS A 17 7.80 -30.65 -24.61
C LYS A 17 8.46 -32.01 -24.39
N THR A 18 9.78 -32.07 -24.41
CA THR A 18 10.57 -33.27 -24.06
C THR A 18 11.34 -33.01 -22.77
N LYS A 19 11.45 -34.02 -21.90
CA LYS A 19 12.25 -33.92 -20.68
C LYS A 19 13.73 -33.85 -21.08
N PRO A 20 14.50 -32.85 -20.65
CA PRO A 20 15.91 -32.75 -20.98
C PRO A 20 16.70 -33.92 -20.41
N THR A 21 17.64 -34.47 -21.18
CA THR A 21 18.43 -35.66 -20.82
C THR A 21 19.68 -35.34 -19.97
N ALA A 22 19.71 -34.17 -19.34
CA ALA A 22 20.80 -33.57 -18.55
C ALA A 22 22.06 -33.20 -19.37
N THR A 23 22.17 -31.90 -19.61
CA THR A 23 23.35 -31.14 -20.07
C THR A 23 23.11 -29.70 -19.61
N PRO A 24 24.15 -28.86 -19.41
CA PRO A 24 23.92 -27.47 -19.03
C PRO A 24 22.96 -26.80 -20.03
N VAL A 25 21.96 -26.09 -19.50
CA VAL A 25 20.98 -25.34 -20.29
C VAL A 25 21.63 -24.03 -20.69
N LYS A 26 21.78 -23.82 -21.99
CA LYS A 26 22.23 -22.54 -22.53
C LYS A 26 21.11 -21.50 -22.35
N TRP A 27 21.40 -20.43 -21.62
CA TRP A 27 20.54 -19.26 -21.47
C TRP A 27 21.19 -18.06 -22.15
N GLU A 28 20.37 -17.31 -22.90
CA GLU A 28 20.79 -16.09 -23.59
C GLU A 28 19.79 -14.97 -23.29
N LYS A 29 20.27 -13.86 -22.74
CA LYS A 29 19.51 -12.61 -22.63
C LYS A 29 19.96 -11.68 -23.73
N VAL A 30 19.11 -11.57 -24.74
CA VAL A 30 19.30 -10.66 -25.87
C VAL A 30 18.67 -9.31 -25.54
N THR A 31 19.49 -8.27 -25.49
CA THR A 31 19.06 -6.87 -25.51
C THR A 31 19.40 -6.24 -26.86
N ARG A 32 19.00 -4.99 -27.09
CA ARG A 32 19.31 -4.29 -28.35
C ARG A 32 20.81 -4.14 -28.62
N SER A 33 21.64 -4.16 -27.58
CA SER A 33 23.06 -3.86 -27.65
C SER A 33 23.97 -4.96 -27.11
N THR A 34 23.43 -5.93 -26.37
CA THR A 34 24.23 -6.97 -25.71
C THR A 34 23.53 -8.32 -25.70
N VAL A 35 24.32 -9.40 -25.74
CA VAL A 35 23.88 -10.76 -25.46
C VAL A 35 24.64 -11.23 -24.23
N ASP A 36 23.95 -11.38 -23.10
CA ASP A 36 24.49 -12.08 -21.91
C ASP A 36 24.20 -13.57 -22.08
N MET A 37 25.23 -14.41 -22.02
CA MET A 37 25.14 -15.85 -22.25
C MET A 37 25.66 -16.60 -21.03
N ARG A 38 24.88 -17.59 -20.56
CA ARG A 38 25.26 -18.45 -19.44
C ARG A 38 24.89 -19.89 -19.71
N PHE A 39 25.62 -20.80 -19.08
CA PHE A 39 25.31 -22.22 -19.03
C PHE A 39 24.84 -22.54 -17.62
N LEU A 40 23.57 -22.94 -17.49
CA LEU A 40 22.91 -23.13 -16.22
C LEU A 40 22.67 -24.61 -15.96
N ASP A 41 22.88 -25.05 -14.73
CA ASP A 41 22.60 -26.43 -14.38
C ASP A 41 21.10 -26.74 -14.43
N TYR A 42 20.73 -27.86 -15.08
CA TYR A 42 19.32 -28.22 -15.22
C TYR A 42 18.66 -28.53 -13.88
N ALA A 43 19.35 -29.28 -13.01
CA ALA A 43 18.81 -29.71 -11.73
C ALA A 43 18.60 -28.52 -10.78
N THR A 44 19.49 -27.53 -10.82
CA THR A 44 19.41 -26.31 -10.02
C THR A 44 18.26 -25.39 -10.46
N TYR A 45 18.16 -25.06 -11.76
CA TYR A 45 17.26 -24.00 -12.21
C TYR A 45 15.91 -24.48 -12.79
N PHE A 46 15.83 -25.73 -13.27
CA PHE A 46 14.71 -26.19 -14.12
C PHE A 46 14.02 -27.47 -13.62
N SER A 47 14.47 -28.04 -12.50
CA SER A 47 13.93 -29.28 -11.92
C SER A 47 12.46 -29.18 -11.46
N HIS A 48 11.96 -27.96 -11.26
CA HIS A 48 10.60 -27.69 -10.79
C HIS A 48 9.76 -26.98 -11.87
N PRO A 49 9.21 -27.71 -12.86
CA PRO A 49 8.58 -27.12 -14.05
C PRO A 49 7.28 -26.36 -13.76
N GLN A 50 6.73 -26.48 -12.56
CA GLN A 50 5.54 -25.74 -12.11
C GLN A 50 5.87 -24.40 -11.46
N ARG A 51 7.18 -24.09 -11.29
CA ARG A 51 7.66 -22.85 -10.69
C ARG A 51 8.23 -21.93 -11.77
N PRO A 52 8.12 -20.61 -11.61
CA PRO A 52 8.88 -19.67 -12.43
C PRO A 52 10.37 -19.97 -12.37
N TRP A 53 11.04 -19.83 -13.51
CA TRP A 53 12.48 -20.03 -13.57
C TRP A 53 13.20 -18.73 -13.19
N ALA A 54 13.88 -18.74 -12.04
CA ALA A 54 14.68 -17.63 -11.56
C ALA A 54 16.04 -17.53 -12.29
N ILE A 55 15.97 -17.40 -13.62
CA ILE A 55 17.15 -17.48 -14.51
C ILE A 55 17.85 -16.13 -14.66
N ALA A 56 17.12 -15.04 -14.44
CA ALA A 56 17.61 -13.69 -14.73
C ALA A 56 18.59 -13.14 -13.65
N THR A 57 19.09 -13.98 -12.74
CA THR A 57 19.84 -13.54 -11.57
C THR A 57 21.23 -14.17 -11.47
N SER A 58 22.12 -13.52 -10.71
CA SER A 58 23.39 -14.13 -10.29
C SER A 58 23.15 -15.38 -9.45
N ASP A 59 24.16 -16.24 -9.34
CA ASP A 59 24.09 -17.47 -8.54
C ASP A 59 23.77 -17.15 -7.06
N HIS A 60 24.39 -16.10 -6.52
CA HIS A 60 24.11 -15.62 -5.16
C HIS A 60 22.64 -15.23 -4.94
N HIS A 61 21.99 -14.60 -5.94
CA HIS A 61 20.57 -14.31 -5.85
C HIS A 61 19.73 -15.58 -5.95
N HIS A 62 20.13 -16.56 -6.76
CA HIS A 62 19.44 -17.84 -6.86
C HIS A 62 19.43 -18.56 -5.50
N ASP A 63 20.57 -18.59 -4.81
CA ASP A 63 20.69 -19.19 -3.48
C ASP A 63 19.75 -18.52 -2.46
N LEU A 64 19.66 -17.20 -2.48
CA LEU A 64 18.72 -16.46 -1.63
C LEU A 64 17.26 -16.85 -1.94
N LEU A 65 16.86 -16.96 -3.21
CA LEU A 65 15.50 -17.36 -3.55
C LEU A 65 15.18 -18.77 -3.05
N MET A 66 16.13 -19.69 -3.19
CA MET A 66 15.98 -21.05 -2.68
C MET A 66 15.91 -21.05 -1.15
N HIS A 67 16.71 -20.22 -0.49
CA HIS A 67 16.64 -20.03 0.95
C HIS A 67 15.25 -19.52 1.40
N ILE A 68 14.74 -18.46 0.78
CA ILE A 68 13.40 -17.90 1.04
C ILE A 68 12.32 -18.97 0.85
N ARG A 69 12.39 -19.74 -0.24
CA ARG A 69 11.41 -20.80 -0.53
C ARG A 69 11.48 -21.97 0.45
N ASN A 70 12.68 -22.35 0.89
CA ASN A 70 12.87 -23.49 1.77
C ASN A 70 12.52 -23.18 3.23
N GLN A 71 12.65 -21.91 3.65
CA GLN A 71 12.31 -21.49 5.01
C GLN A 71 10.91 -20.89 5.15
N GLY A 72 10.38 -20.28 4.10
CA GLY A 72 9.10 -19.57 4.16
C GLY A 72 7.90 -20.47 3.89
N VAL A 73 6.75 -20.06 4.41
CA VAL A 73 5.44 -20.65 4.10
C VAL A 73 4.79 -19.81 3.01
N ALA A 74 4.14 -20.45 2.03
CA ALA A 74 3.45 -19.71 0.97
C ALA A 74 2.31 -18.86 1.56
N LEU A 75 2.20 -17.60 1.14
CA LEU A 75 1.16 -16.68 1.63
C LEU A 75 -0.25 -17.25 1.42
N GLY A 76 -0.46 -17.99 0.33
CA GLY A 76 -1.74 -18.64 0.05
C GLY A 76 -2.14 -19.73 1.05
N GLU A 77 -1.21 -20.25 1.85
CA GLU A 77 -1.46 -21.24 2.91
C GLU A 77 -1.87 -20.58 4.22
N ILE A 78 -1.36 -19.37 4.51
CA ILE A 78 -1.60 -18.64 5.77
C ILE A 78 -2.57 -17.48 5.63
N ALA A 79 -3.00 -17.15 4.41
CA ALA A 79 -3.87 -16.02 4.15
C ALA A 79 -4.83 -16.26 2.97
N THR A 80 -6.02 -15.67 3.09
CA THR A 80 -6.97 -15.58 1.97
C THR A 80 -6.61 -14.37 1.12
N VAL A 81 -6.30 -14.63 -0.15
CA VAL A 81 -5.86 -13.60 -1.12
C VAL A 81 -6.81 -13.59 -2.31
N PHE A 82 -7.42 -12.44 -2.62
CA PHE A 82 -8.36 -12.31 -3.73
C PHE A 82 -8.32 -10.92 -4.35
N GLY A 83 -8.58 -10.86 -5.66
CA GLY A 83 -8.72 -9.59 -6.37
C GLY A 83 -9.90 -8.82 -5.79
N ALA A 84 -9.74 -7.52 -5.59
CA ALA A 84 -10.73 -6.71 -4.90
C ALA A 84 -12.05 -6.62 -5.68
N ALA A 85 -11.96 -6.28 -6.96
CA ALA A 85 -13.10 -6.12 -7.85
C ALA A 85 -12.84 -6.77 -9.21
N THR A 86 -13.85 -7.47 -9.73
CA THR A 86 -13.92 -7.95 -11.10
C THR A 86 -14.15 -6.80 -12.09
N VAL A 87 -14.06 -7.08 -13.39
CA VAL A 87 -14.37 -6.08 -14.42
C VAL A 87 -15.83 -5.65 -14.34
N ALA A 88 -16.76 -6.58 -14.19
CA ALA A 88 -18.19 -6.27 -14.08
C ALA A 88 -18.50 -5.42 -12.83
N GLU A 89 -17.97 -5.80 -11.67
CA GLU A 89 -18.12 -5.00 -10.44
C GLU A 89 -17.52 -3.60 -10.60
N ALA A 90 -16.43 -3.44 -11.35
CA ALA A 90 -15.83 -2.13 -11.56
C ALA A 90 -16.78 -1.15 -12.28
N TYR A 91 -17.48 -1.63 -13.31
CA TYR A 91 -18.47 -0.81 -14.01
C TYR A 91 -19.72 -0.56 -13.17
N ALA A 92 -20.14 -1.53 -12.34
CA ALA A 92 -21.24 -1.35 -11.39
C ALA A 92 -20.90 -0.36 -10.25
N LEU A 93 -19.63 -0.27 -9.85
CA LEU A 93 -19.16 0.68 -8.84
C LEU A 93 -19.12 2.12 -9.34
N LYS A 94 -18.77 2.33 -10.62
CA LYS A 94 -18.57 3.65 -11.22
C LYS A 94 -19.72 4.65 -10.93
N PRO A 95 -21.00 4.33 -11.15
CA PRO A 95 -22.10 5.27 -10.91
C PRO A 95 -22.36 5.57 -9.42
N LEU A 96 -21.78 4.79 -8.50
CA LEU A 96 -21.96 4.98 -7.05
C LEU A 96 -20.91 5.91 -6.44
N LEU A 97 -19.87 6.27 -7.21
CA LEU A 97 -18.79 7.13 -6.74
C LEU A 97 -19.18 8.60 -6.83
N CYS A 98 -18.97 9.33 -5.73
CA CYS A 98 -19.07 10.79 -5.69
C CYS A 98 -17.86 11.41 -4.98
N GLU A 99 -17.64 12.71 -5.14
CA GLU A 99 -16.58 13.42 -4.40
C GLU A 99 -16.99 13.71 -2.96
N ALA A 100 -16.06 13.52 -2.01
CA ALA A 100 -16.29 13.84 -0.61
C ALA A 100 -16.59 15.33 -0.36
N LEU A 101 -16.19 16.23 -1.26
CA LEU A 101 -16.47 17.67 -1.17
C LEU A 101 -17.97 18.02 -1.27
N PHE A 102 -18.81 17.07 -1.66
CA PHE A 102 -20.27 17.22 -1.65
C PHE A 102 -20.92 16.61 -0.40
N TRP A 103 -20.11 16.05 0.51
CA TRP A 103 -20.53 15.54 1.81
C TRP A 103 -20.05 16.52 2.88
N ASP A 104 -20.58 17.75 2.84
CA ASP A 104 -20.30 18.73 3.88
C ASP A 104 -21.10 18.42 5.14
N LYS A 105 -20.49 18.80 6.26
CA LYS A 105 -20.77 18.49 7.67
C LYS A 105 -22.19 18.79 8.18
N GLU A 106 -23.12 19.23 7.34
CA GLU A 106 -24.47 19.60 7.74
C GLU A 106 -25.28 18.40 8.25
N GLU A 107 -25.10 17.17 7.75
CA GLU A 107 -25.89 16.03 8.26
C GLU A 107 -25.40 15.47 9.61
N THR A 108 -24.15 15.73 9.99
CA THR A 108 -23.58 15.30 11.28
C THR A 108 -23.86 16.27 12.44
N GLU A 109 -24.22 17.52 12.16
CA GLU A 109 -24.59 18.52 13.19
C GLU A 109 -26.05 19.01 13.09
N ALA A 110 -26.75 18.83 11.96
CA ALA A 110 -28.13 19.31 11.78
C ALA A 110 -29.24 18.28 12.13
N THR A 111 -28.92 17.11 12.70
CA THR A 111 -29.94 16.22 13.31
C THR A 111 -30.12 16.44 14.81
N GLY A 112 -29.68 17.59 15.32
CA GLY A 112 -29.82 18.00 16.73
C GLY A 112 -31.04 18.85 17.07
N THR A 113 -31.57 19.69 16.17
CA THR A 113 -32.69 20.59 16.52
C THR A 113 -33.41 21.15 15.28
N ALA A 114 -34.74 20.94 15.24
CA ALA A 114 -35.74 21.52 14.33
C ALA A 114 -35.63 21.12 12.84
N ARG A 115 -36.50 20.25 12.29
CA ARG A 115 -37.97 20.33 12.24
C ARG A 115 -38.60 18.95 12.43
N VAL A 116 -39.32 18.79 13.54
CA VAL A 116 -39.98 17.55 13.97
C VAL A 116 -41.41 17.41 13.41
N GLU A 117 -41.93 18.36 12.63
CA GLU A 117 -43.39 18.41 12.42
C GLU A 117 -43.95 18.03 11.04
N GLU A 118 -43.16 17.65 10.01
CA GLU A 118 -43.76 17.44 8.68
C GLU A 118 -43.43 16.14 7.92
N VAL A 119 -42.74 15.17 8.55
CA VAL A 119 -42.50 13.84 7.90
C VAL A 119 -42.93 12.65 8.77
N LEU A 120 -43.55 12.90 9.93
CA LEU A 120 -44.02 11.84 10.83
C LEU A 120 -45.45 11.37 10.51
N GLN A 121 -45.63 10.69 9.39
CA GLN A 121 -46.68 9.67 9.24
C GLN A 121 -46.12 8.41 8.56
N LYS A 122 -45.24 7.68 9.26
CA LYS A 122 -45.10 6.20 9.25
C LYS A 122 -43.95 5.73 10.17
N PRO A 123 -43.99 4.49 10.69
CA PRO A 123 -43.52 4.16 12.02
C PRO A 123 -42.00 3.93 12.13
N LYS A 124 -41.50 4.24 13.33
CA LYS A 124 -40.13 4.09 13.83
C LYS A 124 -39.59 2.66 13.62
N SER A 125 -38.70 2.47 12.66
CA SER A 125 -37.75 1.35 12.68
C SER A 125 -36.33 1.89 12.91
N LYS A 126 -35.79 1.58 14.09
CA LYS A 126 -34.37 1.65 14.51
C LYS A 126 -33.43 2.41 13.58
N ILE A 127 -33.11 3.66 13.91
CA ILE A 127 -31.97 4.38 13.31
C ILE A 127 -30.69 3.65 13.77
N PRO A 128 -29.94 2.97 12.89
CA PRO A 128 -28.68 2.35 13.27
C PRO A 128 -27.58 3.42 13.23
N ASN A 129 -26.80 3.51 14.31
CA ASN A 129 -25.55 4.27 14.46
C ASN A 129 -24.85 4.54 13.10
N PRO A 130 -24.64 5.81 12.66
CA PRO A 130 -24.29 6.07 11.27
C PRO A 130 -22.83 5.69 10.99
N LYS A 131 -22.61 4.58 10.26
CA LYS A 131 -21.28 4.25 9.73
C LYS A 131 -20.89 5.30 8.68
N LEU A 132 -19.66 5.81 8.79
CA LEU A 132 -19.02 6.74 7.85
C LEU A 132 -19.06 6.22 6.39
N PRO A 133 -19.07 7.09 5.37
CA PRO A 133 -18.98 6.69 3.98
C PRO A 133 -17.72 5.87 3.69
N LEU A 134 -17.77 5.01 2.67
CA LEU A 134 -16.59 4.24 2.25
C LEU A 134 -15.68 5.10 1.38
N LYS A 135 -14.40 5.22 1.76
CA LYS A 135 -13.40 5.89 0.92
C LYS A 135 -12.97 4.96 -0.21
N PHE A 136 -13.12 5.40 -1.46
CA PHE A 136 -12.73 4.59 -2.60
C PHE A 136 -11.25 4.80 -2.95
N ILE A 137 -10.49 3.72 -3.05
CA ILE A 137 -9.07 3.78 -3.41
C ILE A 137 -8.75 2.77 -4.51
N ASN A 138 -7.67 3.01 -5.26
CA ASN A 138 -7.14 2.05 -6.22
C ASN A 138 -5.61 1.97 -6.14
N SER A 139 -5.00 1.18 -7.03
CA SER A 139 -3.54 1.03 -7.11
C SER A 139 -2.79 2.36 -7.17
N GLY A 140 -3.36 3.40 -7.80
CA GLY A 140 -2.70 4.69 -7.98
C GLY A 140 -2.70 5.57 -6.74
N THR A 141 -3.52 5.26 -5.74
CA THR A 141 -3.65 6.00 -4.48
C THR A 141 -3.14 5.23 -3.27
N ILE A 142 -2.34 4.19 -3.50
CA ILE A 142 -1.72 3.36 -2.49
C ILE A 142 -0.21 3.49 -2.69
N ASP A 143 0.50 3.86 -1.63
CA ASP A 143 1.94 3.73 -1.51
C ASP A 143 2.23 2.82 -0.30
N ALA A 144 3.47 2.37 -0.14
CA ALA A 144 3.85 1.54 1.00
C ALA A 144 3.49 2.23 2.33
N TYR A 145 2.63 1.57 3.11
CA TYR A 145 2.11 2.04 4.41
C TYR A 145 1.22 3.29 4.36
N GLN A 146 0.90 3.82 3.17
CA GLN A 146 0.24 5.11 3.02
C GLN A 146 -0.96 5.09 2.08
N VAL A 147 -2.03 5.75 2.51
CA VAL A 147 -3.20 6.05 1.67
C VAL A 147 -3.13 7.47 1.15
N LEU A 148 -3.06 7.62 -0.17
CA LEU A 148 -2.98 8.92 -0.84
C LEU A 148 -4.35 9.50 -1.23
N TRP A 149 -5.44 8.90 -0.74
CA TRP A 149 -6.80 9.40 -0.95
C TRP A 149 -6.93 10.87 -0.51
N GLY A 150 -7.49 11.71 -1.38
CA GLY A 150 -7.60 13.16 -1.17
C GLY A 150 -6.31 13.94 -1.40
N GLN A 151 -5.15 13.27 -1.46
CA GLN A 151 -3.84 13.89 -1.75
C GLN A 151 -3.47 13.73 -3.23
N LYS A 152 -3.69 12.52 -3.77
CA LYS A 152 -3.44 12.17 -5.17
C LYS A 152 -4.78 11.86 -5.85
N PRO A 153 -5.03 12.44 -7.04
CA PRO A 153 -6.25 12.14 -7.78
C PRO A 153 -6.39 10.65 -8.09
N THR A 154 -7.56 10.10 -7.80
CA THR A 154 -7.94 8.74 -8.19
C THR A 154 -8.43 8.76 -9.63
N ARG A 155 -7.73 8.05 -10.53
CA ARG A 155 -8.23 7.80 -11.89
C ARG A 155 -8.96 6.47 -11.95
N TYR A 156 -10.21 6.45 -12.38
CA TYR A 156 -10.99 5.22 -12.42
C TYR A 156 -11.91 5.15 -13.64
N LEU A 157 -11.68 4.14 -14.50
CA LEU A 157 -12.48 3.88 -15.70
C LEU A 157 -12.71 5.14 -16.57
N GLY A 158 -11.65 5.90 -16.81
CA GLY A 158 -11.65 7.13 -17.61
C GLY A 158 -11.84 8.41 -16.81
N ASP A 159 -12.47 8.33 -15.64
CA ASP A 159 -12.81 9.49 -14.83
C ASP A 159 -11.70 9.82 -13.83
N ARG A 160 -11.73 11.03 -13.29
CA ARG A 160 -10.77 11.53 -12.31
C ARG A 160 -11.51 12.11 -11.11
N TYR A 161 -11.13 11.65 -9.93
CA TYR A 161 -11.67 12.09 -8.65
C TYR A 161 -10.55 12.59 -7.74
N GLN A 162 -10.82 13.52 -6.84
CA GLN A 162 -9.86 13.97 -5.82
C GLN A 162 -9.98 13.11 -4.55
N ALA A 163 -11.21 12.92 -4.07
CA ALA A 163 -11.52 12.26 -2.82
C ALA A 163 -12.82 11.42 -2.98
N PRO A 164 -12.80 10.36 -3.82
CA PRO A 164 -14.01 9.60 -4.13
C PRO A 164 -14.51 8.78 -2.93
N ILE A 165 -15.81 8.79 -2.70
CA ILE A 165 -16.49 7.98 -1.69
C ILE A 165 -17.67 7.21 -2.28
N ILE A 166 -18.13 6.20 -1.54
CA ILE A 166 -19.49 5.68 -1.67
C ILE A 166 -20.27 6.14 -0.43
N PRO A 167 -21.28 7.01 -0.61
CA PRO A 167 -22.19 7.41 0.46
C PRO A 167 -22.84 6.20 1.11
N ARG A 168 -23.12 6.28 2.41
CA ARG A 168 -23.73 5.17 3.14
C ARG A 168 -25.06 4.73 2.53
N ILE A 169 -25.86 5.67 2.05
CA ILE A 169 -27.15 5.42 1.40
C ILE A 169 -27.04 4.56 0.13
N LEU A 170 -25.85 4.52 -0.49
CA LEU A 170 -25.58 3.74 -1.70
C LEU A 170 -24.82 2.43 -1.39
N GLU A 171 -24.39 2.20 -0.14
CA GLU A 171 -23.59 1.02 0.22
C GLU A 171 -24.35 -0.28 0.00
N ASP A 172 -25.67 -0.29 0.24
CA ASP A 172 -26.51 -1.46 0.06
C ASP A 172 -26.67 -1.87 -1.42
N GLN A 173 -26.32 -0.97 -2.36
CA GLN A 173 -26.27 -1.27 -3.80
C GLN A 173 -25.00 -2.04 -4.19
N LEU A 174 -24.00 -2.10 -3.30
CA LEU A 174 -22.82 -2.94 -3.52
C LEU A 174 -23.19 -4.41 -3.38
N PRO A 175 -22.54 -5.32 -4.14
CA PRO A 175 -22.67 -6.75 -3.90
C PRO A 175 -22.37 -7.10 -2.43
N PRO A 176 -23.10 -8.01 -1.77
CA PRO A 176 -22.91 -8.32 -0.35
C PRO A 176 -21.46 -8.70 0.02
N ARG A 177 -20.77 -9.37 -0.91
CA ARG A 177 -19.33 -9.68 -0.78
C ARG A 177 -18.48 -8.41 -0.64
N ARG A 178 -18.74 -7.39 -1.46
CA ARG A 178 -17.98 -6.13 -1.50
C ARG A 178 -18.24 -5.30 -0.24
N GLN A 179 -19.48 -5.28 0.26
CA GLN A 179 -19.82 -4.66 1.54
C GLN A 179 -19.02 -5.29 2.69
N ARG A 180 -19.04 -6.62 2.80
CA ARG A 180 -18.28 -7.35 3.83
C ARG A 180 -16.78 -7.11 3.72
N GLN A 181 -16.24 -7.20 2.51
CA GLN A 181 -14.82 -6.91 2.26
C GLN A 181 -14.45 -5.49 2.66
N ALA A 182 -15.27 -4.49 2.35
CA ALA A 182 -14.99 -3.11 2.68
C ALA A 182 -15.00 -2.85 4.19
N ARG A 183 -15.90 -3.50 4.94
CA ARG A 183 -16.16 -3.21 6.37
C ARG A 183 -15.41 -4.11 7.36
N GLN A 184 -14.36 -4.79 6.93
CA GLN A 184 -13.53 -5.63 7.81
C GLN A 184 -12.05 -5.27 7.72
N PRO A 185 -11.26 -5.57 8.78
CA PRO A 185 -9.82 -5.38 8.77
C PRO A 185 -9.17 -6.18 7.63
N LYS A 186 -8.29 -5.53 6.86
CA LYS A 186 -7.68 -6.14 5.67
C LYS A 186 -6.40 -5.45 5.24
N LEU A 187 -5.57 -6.17 4.49
CA LEU A 187 -4.56 -5.51 3.65
C LEU A 187 -5.13 -5.22 2.27
N ILE A 188 -4.70 -4.09 1.70
CA ILE A 188 -4.98 -3.74 0.31
C ILE A 188 -3.64 -3.51 -0.38
N ILE A 189 -3.33 -4.37 -1.35
CA ILE A 189 -2.09 -4.36 -2.13
C ILE A 189 -2.37 -3.78 -3.51
N ALA A 190 -1.53 -2.86 -3.95
CA ALA A 190 -1.58 -2.26 -5.26
C ALA A 190 -1.06 -3.25 -6.34
N SER A 191 -1.63 -3.19 -7.55
CA SER A 191 -1.38 -4.20 -8.61
C SER A 191 -0.46 -3.75 -9.75
N MET A 192 -0.25 -2.44 -9.94
CA MET A 192 0.58 -1.91 -11.03
C MET A 192 1.59 -0.92 -10.46
N THR A 193 2.71 -1.46 -9.99
CA THR A 193 3.59 -0.77 -9.03
C THR A 193 5.06 -1.02 -9.35
N LEU A 194 5.99 -0.19 -8.86
CA LEU A 194 7.43 -0.43 -9.06
C LEU A 194 8.03 -1.37 -8.00
N GLY A 195 7.36 -1.52 -6.86
CA GLY A 195 7.68 -2.49 -5.82
C GLY A 195 6.38 -3.00 -5.23
N LEU A 196 6.45 -4.00 -4.37
CA LEU A 196 5.28 -4.38 -3.60
C LEU A 196 4.93 -3.24 -2.64
N GLU A 197 3.69 -2.78 -2.73
CA GLU A 197 3.19 -1.70 -1.89
C GLU A 197 1.73 -1.95 -1.52
N GLY A 198 1.43 -1.66 -0.26
CA GLY A 198 0.13 -1.90 0.31
C GLY A 198 -0.06 -1.19 1.63
N ILE A 199 -1.29 -1.27 2.12
CA ILE A 199 -1.75 -0.63 3.35
C ILE A 199 -2.47 -1.65 4.21
N PHE A 200 -2.53 -1.35 5.51
CA PHE A 200 -3.42 -2.00 6.46
C PHE A 200 -4.63 -1.09 6.72
N ASP A 201 -5.81 -1.58 6.35
CA ASP A 201 -7.09 -0.98 6.72
C ASP A 201 -7.62 -1.68 7.97
N ALA A 202 -7.36 -1.10 9.14
CA ALA A 202 -7.71 -1.68 10.43
C ALA A 202 -9.22 -1.59 10.74
N THR A 203 -9.90 -0.56 10.23
CA THR A 203 -11.29 -0.23 10.62
C THR A 203 -12.31 -0.56 9.55
N GLY A 204 -11.89 -0.92 8.35
CA GLY A 204 -12.82 -1.16 7.24
C GLY A 204 -13.37 0.15 6.66
N GLU A 205 -12.51 1.16 6.53
CA GLU A 205 -12.88 2.46 5.96
C GLU A 205 -12.80 2.46 4.43
N PHE A 206 -11.96 1.60 3.85
CA PHE A 206 -11.60 1.66 2.45
C PHE A 206 -12.30 0.60 1.59
N LEU A 207 -12.88 1.07 0.49
CA LEU A 207 -13.34 0.23 -0.61
C LEU A 207 -12.26 0.16 -1.68
N ALA A 208 -11.59 -0.99 -1.75
CA ALA A 208 -10.53 -1.23 -2.74
C ALA A 208 -11.11 -1.45 -4.15
N GLY A 209 -10.72 -0.64 -5.11
CA GLY A 209 -11.17 -0.69 -6.51
C GLY A 209 -10.48 -1.77 -7.35
N LYS A 210 -10.78 -1.79 -8.65
CA LYS A 210 -10.12 -2.70 -9.62
C LYS A 210 -8.61 -2.48 -9.62
N SER A 211 -7.85 -3.53 -9.95
CA SER A 211 -6.39 -3.54 -9.94
C SER A 211 -5.82 -3.31 -8.53
N THR A 212 -6.48 -3.89 -7.54
CA THR A 212 -5.93 -4.07 -6.19
C THR A 212 -6.24 -5.49 -5.72
N THR A 213 -5.46 -5.98 -4.76
CA THR A 213 -5.67 -7.28 -4.12
C THR A 213 -5.97 -7.05 -2.64
N ILE A 214 -6.92 -7.81 -2.10
CA ILE A 214 -7.24 -7.80 -0.68
C ILE A 214 -6.68 -9.09 -0.05
N ILE A 215 -6.12 -8.95 1.15
CA ILE A 215 -5.63 -10.06 1.96
C ILE A 215 -6.30 -10.05 3.33
N HIS A 216 -6.82 -11.20 3.76
CA HIS A 216 -7.12 -11.45 5.18
C HIS A 216 -6.33 -12.66 5.67
N SER A 217 -5.99 -12.64 6.95
CA SER A 217 -5.28 -13.72 7.62
C SER A 217 -5.69 -13.75 9.09
N THR A 218 -5.50 -14.90 9.73
CA THR A 218 -5.55 -15.03 11.19
C THR A 218 -4.25 -14.54 11.85
N TYR A 219 -3.16 -14.40 11.09
CA TYR A 219 -1.93 -13.76 11.54
C TYR A 219 -2.10 -12.24 11.60
N ASP A 220 -1.24 -11.58 12.37
CA ASP A 220 -1.25 -10.12 12.46
C ASP A 220 -0.95 -9.49 11.09
N LEU A 221 -1.92 -8.73 10.58
CA LEU A 221 -1.82 -8.12 9.26
C LEU A 221 -0.70 -7.09 9.18
N ARG A 222 -0.29 -6.46 10.28
CA ARG A 222 0.85 -5.53 10.31
C ARG A 222 2.16 -6.25 10.07
N TYR A 223 2.30 -7.45 10.64
CA TYR A 223 3.48 -8.30 10.39
C TYR A 223 3.56 -8.72 8.92
N LEU A 224 2.45 -9.20 8.36
CA LEU A 224 2.39 -9.56 6.94
C LEU A 224 2.64 -8.35 6.03
N LEU A 225 2.08 -7.19 6.39
CA LEU A 225 2.32 -5.94 5.67
C LEU A 225 3.80 -5.56 5.65
N ALA A 226 4.49 -5.68 6.78
CA ALA A 226 5.93 -5.38 6.88
C ALA A 226 6.75 -6.19 5.88
N ILE A 227 6.49 -7.51 5.83
CA ILE A 227 7.18 -8.40 4.91
C ILE A 227 6.83 -8.03 3.46
N LEU A 228 5.54 -7.86 3.15
CA LEU A 228 5.09 -7.59 1.78
C LEU A 228 5.61 -6.26 1.24
N ASN A 229 5.66 -5.21 2.06
CA ASN A 229 6.17 -3.89 1.67
C ASN A 229 7.70 -3.78 1.75
N SER A 230 8.41 -4.83 2.18
CA SER A 230 9.87 -4.79 2.29
C SER A 230 10.56 -4.72 0.93
N SER A 231 11.74 -4.11 0.90
CA SER A 231 12.56 -4.11 -0.31
C SER A 231 13.03 -5.52 -0.67
N LEU A 232 13.34 -6.37 0.32
CA LEU A 232 13.64 -7.79 0.11
C LEU A 232 12.52 -8.53 -0.65
N MET A 233 11.27 -8.37 -0.21
CA MET A 233 10.14 -9.05 -0.83
C MET A 233 9.82 -8.48 -2.22
N SER A 234 10.03 -7.18 -2.42
CA SER A 234 9.97 -6.57 -3.76
C SER A 234 11.04 -7.11 -4.71
N PHE A 235 12.27 -7.30 -4.22
CA PHE A 235 13.35 -7.94 -4.96
C PHE A 235 13.01 -9.39 -5.31
N TYR A 236 12.52 -10.16 -4.34
CA TYR A 236 12.07 -11.53 -4.56
C TYR A 236 10.98 -11.59 -5.62
N TYR A 237 9.93 -10.78 -5.47
CA TYR A 237 8.82 -10.72 -6.43
C TYR A 237 9.30 -10.43 -7.85
N ARG A 238 10.14 -9.40 -8.01
CA ARG A 238 10.66 -8.98 -9.32
C ARG A 238 11.46 -10.09 -9.98
N THR A 239 12.25 -10.80 -9.20
CA THR A 239 13.08 -11.90 -9.67
C THR A 239 12.23 -13.09 -10.10
N GLU A 240 11.30 -13.50 -9.24
CA GLU A 240 10.43 -14.65 -9.43
C GLU A 240 9.45 -14.46 -10.59
N PHE A 241 8.86 -13.26 -10.69
CA PHE A 241 7.80 -12.96 -11.66
C PHE A 241 8.24 -12.00 -12.75
N SER A 242 9.55 -11.93 -13.03
CA SER A 242 10.15 -11.04 -14.05
C SER A 242 9.48 -11.15 -15.43
N GLY A 243 9.07 -12.35 -15.84
CA GLY A 243 8.35 -12.57 -17.10
C GLY A 243 6.98 -11.90 -17.20
N ASN A 244 6.42 -11.43 -16.08
CA ASN A 244 5.14 -10.71 -16.02
C ASN A 244 5.31 -9.19 -15.87
N ALA A 245 6.54 -8.68 -15.95
CA ALA A 245 6.80 -7.25 -15.85
C ALA A 245 6.18 -6.49 -17.05
N LEU A 246 5.68 -5.30 -16.75
CA LEU A 246 5.14 -4.36 -17.72
C LEU A 246 6.23 -3.39 -18.19
N SER A 247 5.95 -2.64 -19.26
CA SER A 247 6.85 -1.59 -19.74
C SER A 247 7.23 -0.61 -18.63
N GLY A 248 8.50 -0.19 -18.59
CA GLY A 248 8.98 0.79 -17.60
C GLY A 248 9.23 0.21 -16.20
N GLY A 249 9.41 -1.11 -16.08
CA GLY A 249 9.81 -1.74 -14.82
C GLY A 249 8.67 -1.99 -13.83
N TYR A 250 7.43 -1.67 -14.22
CA TYR A 250 6.22 -1.92 -13.42
C TYR A 250 5.95 -3.42 -13.27
N LEU A 251 5.61 -3.82 -12.05
CA LEU A 251 5.20 -5.16 -11.68
C LEU A 251 3.70 -5.29 -11.84
N ARG A 252 3.25 -6.42 -12.39
CA ARG A 252 1.84 -6.83 -12.35
C ARG A 252 1.63 -7.72 -11.13
N VAL A 253 1.10 -7.14 -10.05
CA VAL A 253 0.84 -7.82 -8.77
C VAL A 253 -0.60 -8.27 -8.68
N GLY A 254 -0.82 -9.57 -8.53
CA GLY A 254 -2.15 -10.15 -8.44
C GLY A 254 -2.23 -11.34 -7.48
N PRO A 255 -3.45 -11.85 -7.22
CA PRO A 255 -3.65 -12.94 -6.27
C PRO A 255 -2.81 -14.19 -6.55
N PRO A 256 -2.64 -14.68 -7.80
CA PRO A 256 -1.81 -15.85 -8.06
C PRO A 256 -0.35 -15.65 -7.65
N GLN A 257 0.21 -14.47 -7.93
CA GLN A 257 1.60 -14.17 -7.61
C GLN A 257 1.79 -13.98 -6.10
N LEU A 258 0.90 -13.21 -5.47
CA LEU A 258 0.95 -12.99 -4.02
C LEU A 258 0.83 -14.30 -3.24
N LYS A 259 -0.08 -15.21 -3.63
CA LYS A 259 -0.22 -16.53 -2.99
C LYS A 259 1.05 -17.37 -3.02
N ALA A 260 1.86 -17.21 -4.07
CA ALA A 260 3.09 -17.97 -4.27
C ALA A 260 4.32 -17.36 -3.56
N LEU A 261 4.19 -16.16 -2.98
CA LEU A 261 5.26 -15.58 -2.17
C LEU A 261 5.43 -16.38 -0.88
N HIS A 262 6.67 -16.70 -0.55
CA HIS A 262 7.04 -17.43 0.66
C HIS A 262 7.45 -16.43 1.73
N LEU A 263 6.82 -16.51 2.91
CA LEU A 263 7.03 -15.62 4.04
C LEU A 263 7.60 -16.43 5.20
N VAL A 264 8.70 -15.94 5.80
CA VAL A 264 9.22 -16.52 7.04
C VAL A 264 8.37 -16.03 8.21
N LEU A 265 7.90 -16.96 9.04
CA LEU A 265 7.18 -16.68 10.28
C LEU A 265 8.18 -16.68 11.44
N GLY A 266 8.62 -15.49 11.84
CA GLY A 266 9.58 -15.31 12.94
C GLY A 266 9.02 -15.72 14.31
N THR A 267 9.86 -15.68 15.34
CA THR A 267 9.42 -15.91 16.73
C THR A 267 8.41 -14.83 17.16
N PRO A 268 7.56 -15.08 18.19
CA PRO A 268 6.62 -14.07 18.68
C PRO A 268 7.29 -12.74 19.03
N GLN A 269 8.52 -12.78 19.58
CA GLN A 269 9.29 -11.57 19.88
C GLN A 269 9.68 -10.80 18.61
N GLN A 270 10.20 -11.49 17.59
CA GLN A 270 10.56 -10.86 16.31
C GLN A 270 9.33 -10.27 15.62
N GLN A 271 8.20 -11.01 15.63
CA GLN A 271 6.94 -10.51 15.10
C GLN A 271 6.49 -9.24 15.83
N GLN A 272 6.54 -9.23 17.16
CA GLN A 272 6.15 -8.06 17.95
C GLN A 272 7.04 -6.84 17.69
N THR A 273 8.36 -7.03 17.57
CA THR A 273 9.28 -5.94 17.20
C THR A 273 8.90 -5.31 15.86
N ILE A 274 8.61 -6.15 14.85
CA ILE A 274 8.21 -5.69 13.51
C ILE A 274 6.85 -4.99 13.56
N ILE A 275 5.87 -5.54 14.28
CA ILE A 275 4.54 -4.93 14.46
C ILE A 275 4.66 -3.53 15.09
N ASN A 276 5.48 -3.39 16.14
CA ASN A 276 5.70 -2.10 16.80
C ASN A 276 6.30 -1.05 15.84
N LEU A 277 7.23 -1.46 14.97
CA LEU A 277 7.82 -0.58 13.96
C LEU A 277 6.79 -0.18 12.89
N VAL A 278 5.91 -1.09 12.47
CA VAL A 278 4.80 -0.75 11.56
C VAL A 278 3.85 0.25 12.18
N ASP A 279 3.45 0.04 13.44
CA ASP A 279 2.58 0.98 14.16
C ASP A 279 3.22 2.36 14.31
N ALA A 280 4.53 2.42 14.60
CA ALA A 280 5.29 3.66 14.67
C ALA A 280 5.35 4.36 13.29
N LEU A 281 5.62 3.62 12.22
CA LEU A 281 5.68 4.15 10.86
C LEU A 281 4.33 4.71 10.39
N MET A 282 3.25 3.96 10.61
CA MET A 282 1.89 4.39 10.25
C MET A 282 1.47 5.65 11.03
N ARG A 283 1.86 5.74 12.32
CA ARG A 283 1.62 6.94 13.13
C ARG A 283 2.35 8.16 12.59
N GLU A 284 3.63 8.02 12.27
CA GLU A 284 4.42 9.12 11.68
C GLU A 284 3.84 9.56 10.32
N HIS A 285 3.40 8.62 9.49
CA HIS A 285 2.70 8.96 8.24
C HIS A 285 1.40 9.74 8.45
N ALA A 286 0.60 9.38 9.47
CA ALA A 286 -0.60 10.13 9.82
C ALA A 286 -0.27 11.57 10.24
N LEU A 287 0.75 11.77 11.08
CA LEU A 287 1.21 13.09 11.50
C LEU A 287 1.70 13.95 10.32
N VAL A 288 2.44 13.36 9.37
CA VAL A 288 2.90 14.07 8.17
C VAL A 288 1.73 14.47 7.26
N ARG A 289 0.66 13.67 7.24
CA ARG A 289 -0.55 13.92 6.43
C ARG A 289 -1.39 15.08 6.97
N GLU A 290 -1.58 15.15 8.29
CA GLU A 290 -2.45 16.15 8.93
C GLU A 290 -1.87 17.57 8.94
N GLN A 291 -0.60 17.74 8.57
CA GLN A 291 -0.01 19.07 8.43
C GLN A 291 -0.63 19.81 7.22
N PRO A 292 -1.25 20.99 7.42
CA PRO A 292 -2.00 21.68 6.39
C PRO A 292 -1.10 21.98 5.17
N GLN A 293 -1.50 21.44 4.01
CA GLN A 293 -0.95 21.86 2.72
C GLN A 293 -1.53 23.24 2.41
N ILE A 294 -0.87 24.31 2.86
CA ILE A 294 -1.18 25.66 2.36
C ILE A 294 -0.69 25.71 0.91
N SER A 295 -1.57 25.32 -0.01
CA SER A 295 -1.43 25.73 -1.41
C SER A 295 -1.68 27.23 -1.45
N SER A 296 -0.63 27.95 -1.80
CA SER A 296 -0.64 29.35 -2.18
C SER A 296 -1.68 29.61 -3.28
N ARG A 297 -2.89 29.98 -2.88
CA ARG A 297 -3.76 30.88 -3.65
C ARG A 297 -3.91 32.15 -2.82
N LEU A 298 -2.83 32.94 -2.77
CA LEU A 298 -2.98 34.37 -2.59
C LEU A 298 -3.69 34.88 -3.85
N SER A 299 -5.00 34.94 -3.76
CA SER A 299 -5.80 35.84 -4.57
C SER A 299 -5.19 37.24 -4.43
N VAL A 300 -4.62 37.74 -5.52
CA VAL A 300 -4.43 39.16 -5.71
C VAL A 300 -5.84 39.77 -5.68
N VAL A 301 -6.23 40.32 -4.55
CA VAL A 301 -7.37 41.25 -4.45
C VAL A 301 -6.76 42.65 -4.42
N PRO A 302 -7.23 43.59 -5.25
CA PRO A 302 -6.64 44.92 -5.32
C PRO A 302 -6.83 45.67 -4.00
N SER A 303 -5.79 46.41 -3.63
CA SER A 303 -5.77 47.40 -2.56
C SER A 303 -6.97 48.35 -2.64
N GLY A 304 -7.80 48.33 -1.60
CA GLY A 304 -8.85 49.30 -1.32
C GLY A 304 -8.89 49.56 0.18
N THR A 305 -8.91 50.84 0.53
CA THR A 305 -8.57 51.44 1.82
C THR A 305 -9.55 51.21 2.97
N SER A 306 -8.96 51.34 4.16
CA SER A 306 -9.46 51.90 5.44
C SER A 306 -10.35 51.09 6.40
N SER A 307 -9.81 50.99 7.62
CA SER A 307 -10.48 51.24 8.91
C SER A 307 -11.53 50.23 9.41
N SER A 308 -11.13 49.39 10.38
CA SER A 308 -11.64 49.50 11.76
C SER A 308 -11.13 48.31 12.61
N ALA A 309 -10.78 48.60 13.85
CA ALA A 309 -10.26 47.67 14.84
C ALA A 309 -11.33 46.69 15.34
N ALA A 310 -10.96 45.42 15.48
CA ALA A 310 -11.58 44.51 16.43
C ALA A 310 -10.54 43.47 16.89
N HIS A 311 -10.12 43.62 18.15
CA HIS A 311 -9.44 42.59 18.92
C HIS A 311 -10.36 41.36 19.02
N LEU A 312 -9.96 40.22 18.48
CA LEU A 312 -10.48 38.92 18.90
C LEU A 312 -9.31 37.95 19.12
N SER A 313 -9.09 37.71 20.41
CA SER A 313 -8.25 36.68 21.00
C SER A 313 -8.57 35.30 20.42
N ALA A 314 -7.56 34.64 19.86
CA ALA A 314 -7.63 33.25 19.41
C ALA A 314 -7.40 32.33 20.61
N THR A 315 -8.48 31.74 21.14
CA THR A 315 -8.41 30.57 22.03
C THR A 315 -9.52 29.58 21.68
N HIS A 316 -9.18 28.28 21.83
CA HIS A 316 -9.96 27.04 21.68
C HIS A 316 -9.81 26.33 20.33
N LEU A 317 -8.97 25.28 20.25
CA LEU A 317 -9.11 23.89 20.76
C LEU A 317 -9.91 23.00 19.82
N SER A 318 -9.22 22.06 19.18
CA SER A 318 -9.70 20.69 19.01
C SER A 318 -8.51 19.73 18.86
N ALA A 319 -8.02 19.30 20.02
CA ALA A 319 -7.35 18.01 20.18
C ALA A 319 -8.40 17.08 20.79
N ALA A 320 -8.97 16.19 20.00
CA ALA A 320 -9.80 15.10 20.50
C ALA A 320 -9.63 13.88 19.60
N TYR A 321 -9.37 12.74 20.26
CA TYR A 321 -9.08 11.41 19.74
C TYR A 321 -7.63 11.16 19.36
N LEU A 322 -6.82 10.80 20.37
CA LEU A 322 -5.98 9.59 20.42
C LEU A 322 -5.07 9.67 21.67
N SER A 323 -5.60 9.35 22.85
CA SER A 323 -4.78 8.82 23.95
C SER A 323 -5.67 8.28 25.07
N ALA A 324 -5.92 6.97 25.06
CA ALA A 324 -6.43 6.25 26.22
C ALA A 324 -6.03 4.78 26.11
N ALA A 325 -4.74 4.50 26.32
CA ALA A 325 -4.24 3.33 27.03
C ALA A 325 -2.69 3.33 27.00
N TYR A 326 -2.10 3.03 28.15
CA TYR A 326 -0.67 2.73 28.39
C TYR A 326 0.31 3.90 28.45
N LEU A 327 0.39 4.53 29.64
CA LEU A 327 1.68 4.83 30.27
C LEU A 327 1.52 4.69 31.80
N SER A 328 2.16 3.66 32.38
CA SER A 328 2.51 3.66 33.79
C SER A 328 3.98 3.31 33.95
N GLU A 329 4.63 4.09 34.80
CA GLU A 329 5.91 3.85 35.49
C GLU A 329 7.22 4.04 34.71
N ALA A 330 7.91 5.14 35.03
CA ALA A 330 9.17 5.07 35.79
C ALA A 330 9.51 6.45 36.37
N SER A 331 9.92 6.45 37.64
CA SER A 331 10.22 7.63 38.47
C SER A 331 11.73 7.89 38.60
N SER A 332 12.06 9.18 38.80
CA SER A 332 13.21 9.76 39.55
C SER A 332 14.59 9.93 38.88
N PRO A 333 15.48 10.83 39.36
CA PRO A 333 15.27 12.05 40.16
C PRO A 333 15.96 13.34 39.61
N LEU A 334 15.68 14.43 40.33
CA LEU A 334 16.09 15.84 40.20
C LEU A 334 17.59 16.09 39.96
N VAL A 335 17.88 16.99 39.01
CA VAL A 335 19.16 17.73 38.88
C VAL A 335 18.87 19.22 38.68
N SER A 336 19.65 20.04 39.39
CA SER A 336 19.55 21.50 39.58
C SER A 336 19.76 22.34 38.31
N PRO A 337 19.28 23.60 38.25
CA PRO A 337 19.28 24.40 37.03
C PRO A 337 20.51 25.32 36.96
N SER A 338 21.33 25.20 35.91
CA SER A 338 22.23 26.28 35.49
C SER A 338 22.74 26.01 34.07
N THR A 339 22.14 26.71 33.11
CA THR A 339 22.76 27.22 31.86
C THR A 339 21.64 27.82 31.00
N ALA A 340 21.92 28.96 30.39
CA ALA A 340 21.00 29.77 29.62
C ALA A 340 20.23 28.93 28.59
N ARG A 341 18.92 28.82 28.79
CA ARG A 341 17.98 28.20 27.86
C ARG A 341 17.86 29.09 26.63
N GLU A 342 18.57 28.76 25.56
CA GLU A 342 18.06 29.04 24.24
C GLU A 342 16.68 28.38 24.16
N GLN A 343 15.63 29.20 23.97
CA GLN A 343 14.30 28.67 23.70
C GLN A 343 14.42 27.83 22.41
N PRO A 344 14.04 26.54 22.41
CA PRO A 344 14.05 25.76 21.19
C PRO A 344 13.07 26.42 20.22
N GLN A 345 13.60 27.03 19.16
CA GLN A 345 12.79 27.59 18.09
C GLN A 345 11.90 26.47 17.55
N THR A 346 10.59 26.65 17.65
CA THR A 346 9.63 25.71 17.08
C THR A 346 9.87 25.61 15.57
N PRO A 347 10.07 24.41 15.02
CA PRO A 347 10.37 24.26 13.61
C PRO A 347 9.21 24.83 12.77
N SER A 348 9.55 25.50 11.66
CA SER A 348 8.54 25.92 10.69
C SER A 348 7.77 24.70 10.15
N LEU A 349 6.56 24.89 9.62
CA LEU A 349 5.75 23.79 9.08
C LEU A 349 6.50 22.95 8.02
N ILE A 350 7.32 23.59 7.19
CA ILE A 350 8.16 22.93 6.18
C ILE A 350 9.24 22.07 6.87
N GLN A 351 9.89 22.60 7.91
CA GLN A 351 10.88 21.88 8.69
C GLN A 351 10.24 20.70 9.44
N ALA A 352 9.05 20.87 10.01
CA ALA A 352 8.31 19.81 10.68
C ALA A 352 7.93 18.66 9.72
N LYS A 353 7.47 18.98 8.50
CA LYS A 353 7.19 18.00 7.45
C LYS A 353 8.44 17.22 7.05
N ALA A 354 9.55 17.92 6.86
CA ALA A 354 10.84 17.30 6.50
C ALA A 354 11.37 16.40 7.62
N ILE A 355 11.21 16.80 8.89
CA ILE A 355 11.55 15.98 10.06
C ILE A 355 10.72 14.70 10.10
N GLY A 356 9.39 14.81 9.93
CA GLY A 356 8.49 13.64 9.89
C GLY A 356 8.83 12.68 8.75
N GLN A 357 9.13 13.20 7.56
CA GLN A 357 9.59 12.38 6.43
C GLN A 357 10.91 11.65 6.74
N ARG A 358 11.87 12.31 7.39
CA ARG A 358 13.13 11.66 7.81
C ARG A 358 12.89 10.55 8.83
N ARG A 359 11.96 10.76 9.77
CA ARG A 359 11.56 9.72 10.75
C ARG A 359 10.92 8.52 10.06
N CYS A 360 9.99 8.76 9.13
CA CYS A 360 9.39 7.68 8.32
C CYS A 360 10.48 6.86 7.60
N CYS A 361 11.42 7.53 6.93
CA CYS A 361 12.53 6.85 6.25
C CYS A 361 13.41 6.04 7.20
N ALA A 362 13.71 6.56 8.40
CA ALA A 362 14.51 5.86 9.40
C ALA A 362 13.81 4.60 9.91
N ILE A 363 12.52 4.70 10.24
CA ILE A 363 11.73 3.55 10.70
C ILE A 363 11.59 2.52 9.58
N ALA A 364 11.33 2.94 8.34
CA ALA A 364 11.27 2.04 7.18
C ALA A 364 12.59 1.29 6.96
N HIS A 365 13.74 1.95 7.14
CA HIS A 365 15.05 1.31 7.09
C HIS A 365 15.25 0.26 8.19
N GLN A 366 14.83 0.57 9.43
CA GLN A 366 14.87 -0.39 10.54
C GLN A 366 13.98 -1.60 10.25
N LEU A 367 12.79 -1.36 9.70
CA LEU A 367 11.84 -2.41 9.33
C LEU A 367 12.44 -3.34 8.27
N ASP A 368 13.02 -2.78 7.21
CA ASP A 368 13.70 -3.57 6.17
C ASP A 368 14.86 -4.40 6.75
N HIS A 369 15.64 -3.85 7.69
CA HIS A 369 16.71 -4.57 8.37
C HIS A 369 16.18 -5.75 9.21
N HIS A 370 15.12 -5.53 10.00
CA HIS A 370 14.49 -6.60 10.76
C HIS A 370 13.89 -7.68 9.87
N VAL A 371 13.24 -7.28 8.76
CA VAL A 371 12.74 -8.24 7.77
C VAL A 371 13.89 -9.02 7.15
N ALA A 372 14.97 -8.38 6.72
CA ALA A 372 16.13 -9.08 6.16
C ALA A 372 16.73 -10.11 7.14
N THR A 373 16.81 -9.74 8.42
CA THR A 373 17.31 -10.62 9.48
C THR A 373 16.41 -11.86 9.68
N LEU A 374 15.10 -11.74 9.46
CA LEU A 374 14.20 -12.91 9.48
C LEU A 374 14.59 -13.97 8.43
N TYR A 375 15.11 -13.53 7.28
CA TYR A 375 15.58 -14.40 6.20
C TYR A 375 17.08 -14.71 6.30
N GLY A 376 17.69 -14.55 7.48
CA GLY A 376 19.09 -14.90 7.73
C GLY A 376 20.11 -13.99 7.04
N LEU A 377 19.69 -12.84 6.50
CA LEU A 377 20.60 -11.90 5.82
C LEU A 377 21.25 -10.95 6.82
N SER A 378 22.56 -10.72 6.64
CA SER A 378 23.27 -9.65 7.36
C SER A 378 22.87 -8.28 6.82
N SER A 379 23.00 -7.23 7.64
CA SER A 379 22.69 -5.85 7.22
C SER A 379 23.51 -5.40 6.02
N THR A 380 24.79 -5.76 6.01
CA THR A 380 25.74 -5.42 4.94
C THR A 380 25.35 -6.10 3.64
N ASP A 381 25.12 -7.41 3.69
CA ASP A 381 24.72 -8.20 2.52
C ASP A 381 23.39 -7.71 1.93
N PHE A 382 22.42 -7.43 2.80
CA PHE A 382 21.15 -6.83 2.41
C PHE A 382 21.32 -5.48 1.68
N HIS A 383 22.07 -4.54 2.25
CA HIS A 383 22.19 -3.21 1.66
C HIS A 383 22.99 -3.19 0.35
N GLU A 384 23.98 -4.06 0.21
CA GLU A 384 24.81 -4.16 -1.00
C GLU A 384 24.06 -4.86 -2.14
N ASN A 385 23.34 -5.94 -1.84
CA ASN A 385 22.81 -6.84 -2.86
C ASN A 385 21.30 -6.76 -3.07
N TYR A 386 20.53 -6.32 -2.07
CA TYR A 386 19.06 -6.48 -2.07
C TYR A 386 18.29 -5.21 -1.68
N GLY A 387 18.99 -4.20 -1.18
CA GLY A 387 18.37 -2.99 -0.65
C GLY A 387 17.80 -2.04 -1.72
N PRO A 388 17.19 -0.92 -1.29
CA PRO A 388 16.50 0.01 -2.18
C PRO A 388 17.33 0.54 -3.36
N LYS A 389 18.64 0.73 -3.16
CA LYS A 389 19.57 1.16 -4.23
C LYS A 389 19.68 0.12 -5.33
N LYS A 390 19.73 -1.18 -4.99
CA LYS A 390 19.82 -2.25 -5.98
C LYS A 390 18.51 -2.40 -6.73
N ILE A 391 17.36 -2.31 -6.05
CA ILE A 391 16.05 -2.31 -6.71
C ILE A 391 15.96 -1.20 -7.76
N ARG A 392 16.44 0.01 -7.45
CA ARG A 392 16.51 1.11 -8.43
C ARG A 392 17.42 0.80 -9.63
N SER A 393 18.50 0.04 -9.45
CA SER A 393 19.35 -0.38 -10.57
C SER A 393 18.74 -1.49 -11.46
N LEU A 394 17.69 -2.15 -10.97
CA LEU A 394 16.92 -3.16 -11.71
C LEU A 394 15.68 -2.58 -12.41
N LEU A 395 15.35 -1.31 -12.14
CA LEU A 395 14.33 -0.50 -12.80
C LEU A 395 14.95 0.25 -13.98
#